data_AF-A0A927P897-F1
#
_entry.id   AF-A0A927P897-F1
#
_cell.length_a   1.000
_cell.length_b   1.000
_cell.length_c   1.000
_cell.angle_alpha   90.00
_cell.angle_beta   90.00
_cell.angle_gamma   90.00
#
_symmetry.space_group_name_H-M   'P 1'
#
loop_
_entity.id
_entity.type
_entity.pdbx_description
1 polymer ?
#
loop_
_entity_poly.entity_id
_entity_poly.type
_entity_poly.pdbx_seq_one_letter_code
_entity_poly.pdbx_strand_id
1 'polypeptide(L)'
;MKKHGKLLLLMALICACLMMCACESCKVTGDFRLNGDGSGERHISIHIPRVTAEGGESASYYYLKKHGDELAAWAEDCYALHVPETTGWLKASTQENAEEEILTLSFSFSSFEEYLTRMDLLISSEYPYTLPTMEAVDGKVVRYTEGADVLPAVFHTLENWFYSDETMFDLKATKPDGTQLNTQYSQADIAGSSLSPIDRTMQAVMTVTIDGGDPIGLRTAYGAFRYEAPGYEDPELALLTVTEAPEWSALFERFNNPRNTWLAADGIFGIALNGDDSHGSATADTNTFFIFSDTLVGPSDENGHRLPYAPYYMPNHSAAVLKGNVPLKENLSFYWGKDGSCPTSERLLNNEKEKNLAEHRKWFGDGVVIGDTLYLFCYTPVDLHAETMDLVTIPIVDNMPDFTACTIVQDIPQLKYTRADTGEFVLYGYVVTAMTETAKVPNPDGYVYLYGKWSGNKEVSVARVLETDFPDFTKLTFWDGEGWSANIADAVQIATLDGVSEEFSISPVTVGPHKGKFIAVYMEDSTSSHIMYAFSDTPWGPFTEPQLAYSAPEATDPWFTERGCWTYQAKAYPHLSHDDKLLVSYNINTFDNPYQDNITYRPRFVWLDLDPTNDSEVSAE
;
A
#
# COMPACT_ATOMS: atom_id res chain seq x y z
N MET A 1 -24.71 -30.48 5.56
CA MET A 1 -24.13 -31.04 4.30
C MET A 1 -24.83 -30.62 2.99
N LYS A 2 -25.62 -29.53 2.92
CA LYS A 2 -26.19 -29.03 1.63
C LYS A 2 -26.23 -27.49 1.51
N LYS A 3 -25.31 -26.77 2.15
CA LYS A 3 -25.20 -25.30 2.06
C LYS A 3 -23.80 -24.77 1.70
N HIS A 4 -22.81 -25.63 1.46
CA HIS A 4 -21.44 -25.23 1.09
C HIS A 4 -21.16 -25.28 -0.42
N GLY A 5 -22.15 -25.65 -1.25
CA GLY A 5 -21.99 -25.75 -2.70
C GLY A 5 -22.29 -24.47 -3.49
N LYS A 6 -22.68 -23.37 -2.83
CA LYS A 6 -22.97 -22.09 -3.51
C LYS A 6 -21.93 -21.00 -3.25
N LEU A 7 -21.22 -21.03 -2.12
CA LEU A 7 -20.16 -20.07 -1.82
C LEU A 7 -18.83 -20.47 -2.48
N LEU A 8 -18.52 -21.77 -2.54
CA LEU A 8 -17.40 -22.30 -3.33
C LEU A 8 -17.61 -22.15 -4.85
N LEU A 9 -18.86 -22.06 -5.31
CA LEU A 9 -19.17 -21.77 -6.72
C LEU A 9 -19.10 -20.26 -7.01
N LEU A 10 -19.26 -19.40 -6.00
CA LEU A 10 -19.16 -17.94 -6.12
C LEU A 10 -17.70 -17.47 -5.98
N MET A 11 -16.90 -18.08 -5.09
CA MET A 11 -15.45 -17.87 -5.01
C MET A 11 -14.69 -18.54 -6.16
N ALA A 12 -15.15 -19.70 -6.66
CA ALA A 12 -14.65 -20.22 -7.93
C ALA A 12 -15.14 -19.39 -9.13
N LEU A 13 -16.21 -18.59 -9.00
CA LEU A 13 -16.59 -17.61 -10.02
C LEU A 13 -15.74 -16.35 -9.93
N ILE A 14 -15.40 -15.86 -8.74
CA ILE A 14 -14.58 -14.64 -8.56
C ILE A 14 -13.09 -14.93 -8.85
N CYS A 15 -12.58 -16.11 -8.46
CA CYS A 15 -11.30 -16.60 -8.96
C CYS A 15 -11.36 -17.04 -10.43
N ALA A 16 -12.55 -17.33 -11.01
CA ALA A 16 -12.69 -17.51 -12.46
C ALA A 16 -12.88 -16.18 -13.22
N CYS A 17 -13.28 -15.11 -12.54
CA CYS A 17 -13.32 -13.75 -13.09
C CYS A 17 -11.90 -13.16 -13.18
N LEU A 18 -10.98 -13.59 -12.31
CA LEU A 18 -9.54 -13.26 -12.39
C LEU A 18 -8.70 -14.35 -13.11
N MET A 19 -9.26 -15.55 -13.34
CA MET A 19 -8.67 -16.59 -14.18
C MET A 19 -9.76 -17.29 -15.02
N MET A 20 -9.90 -16.89 -16.29
CA MET A 20 -10.78 -17.46 -17.34
C MET A 20 -12.06 -16.66 -17.66
N CYS A 21 -11.88 -15.62 -18.46
CA CYS A 21 -12.39 -15.67 -19.84
C CYS A 21 -11.16 -15.60 -20.75
N ALA A 22 -11.17 -16.29 -21.90
CA ALA A 22 -10.12 -16.16 -22.91
C ALA A 22 -10.19 -14.78 -23.64
N CYS A 23 -10.25 -13.71 -22.87
CA CYS A 23 -10.27 -12.33 -23.31
C CYS A 23 -9.02 -11.70 -22.73
N GLU A 24 -8.08 -11.33 -23.59
CA GLU A 24 -7.04 -10.39 -23.18
C GLU A 24 -7.70 -9.09 -22.73
N SER A 25 -7.22 -8.51 -21.63
CA SER A 25 -7.66 -7.21 -21.16
C SER A 25 -7.30 -6.14 -22.20
N CYS A 26 -8.21 -5.20 -22.44
CA CYS A 26 -7.86 -3.98 -23.18
C CYS A 26 -6.72 -3.24 -22.47
N LYS A 27 -6.01 -2.35 -23.16
CA LYS A 27 -5.05 -1.40 -22.56
C LYS A 27 -5.46 0.03 -22.89
N VAL A 28 -5.23 0.97 -22.00
CA VAL A 28 -5.52 2.39 -22.26
C VAL A 28 -4.23 3.19 -22.25
N THR A 29 -4.06 4.08 -23.21
CA THR A 29 -2.92 4.99 -23.29
C THR A 29 -3.36 6.42 -23.55
N GLY A 30 -2.53 7.39 -23.16
CA GLY A 30 -2.78 8.81 -23.39
C GLY A 30 -1.54 9.53 -23.93
N ASP A 31 -1.72 10.37 -24.95
CA ASP A 31 -0.72 11.34 -25.42
C ASP A 31 -1.26 12.76 -25.17
N PHE A 32 -0.52 13.58 -24.45
CA PHE A 32 -0.89 14.95 -24.12
C PHE A 32 0.17 15.94 -24.57
N ARG A 33 -0.20 16.80 -25.51
CA ARG A 33 0.64 17.91 -25.95
C ARG A 33 0.13 19.17 -25.30
N LEU A 34 0.97 19.83 -24.52
CA LEU A 34 0.59 20.99 -23.74
C LEU A 34 1.64 22.09 -23.91
N ASN A 35 1.19 23.27 -24.30
CA ASN A 35 2.00 24.47 -24.40
C ASN A 35 1.87 25.30 -23.11
N GLY A 36 2.85 26.15 -22.82
CA GLY A 36 2.87 27.00 -21.65
C GLY A 36 1.82 28.11 -21.62
N ASP A 37 1.13 28.37 -22.73
CA ASP A 37 -0.09 29.20 -22.77
C ASP A 37 -1.37 28.42 -22.43
N GLY A 38 -1.25 27.13 -22.14
CA GLY A 38 -2.34 26.21 -21.84
C GLY A 38 -3.04 25.63 -23.07
N SER A 39 -2.61 25.94 -24.29
CA SER A 39 -3.15 25.32 -25.52
C SER A 39 -2.51 23.97 -25.80
N GLY A 40 -3.12 23.15 -26.66
CA GLY A 40 -2.57 21.83 -26.95
C GLY A 40 -3.49 20.85 -27.64
N GLU A 41 -3.15 19.57 -27.52
CA GLU A 41 -3.85 18.45 -28.13
C GLU A 41 -3.84 17.24 -27.19
N ARG A 42 -4.97 16.53 -27.10
CA ARG A 42 -5.11 15.30 -26.31
C ARG A 42 -5.49 14.16 -27.23
N HIS A 43 -4.84 13.01 -27.05
CA HIS A 43 -5.20 11.72 -27.65
C HIS A 43 -5.34 10.68 -26.54
N ILE A 44 -6.46 9.96 -26.55
CA ILE A 44 -6.79 8.94 -25.56
C ILE A 44 -7.16 7.68 -26.34
N SER A 45 -6.43 6.59 -26.09
CA SER A 45 -6.49 5.38 -26.93
C SER A 45 -6.85 4.15 -26.11
N ILE A 46 -7.72 3.31 -26.64
CA ILE A 46 -7.97 1.95 -26.14
C ILE A 46 -7.42 0.95 -27.15
N HIS A 47 -6.59 0.04 -26.65
CA HIS A 47 -6.00 -1.06 -27.37
C HIS A 47 -6.86 -2.30 -27.16
N ILE A 48 -7.48 -2.77 -28.24
CA ILE A 48 -8.39 -3.91 -28.28
C ILE A 48 -7.62 -5.10 -28.85
N PRO A 49 -7.30 -6.12 -28.04
CA PRO A 49 -6.50 -7.26 -28.49
C PRO A 49 -7.25 -8.08 -29.54
N ARG A 50 -6.53 -8.51 -30.59
CA ARG A 50 -6.99 -9.46 -31.63
C ARG A 50 -6.53 -10.87 -31.34
N VAL A 51 -5.39 -10.99 -30.67
CA VAL A 51 -4.76 -12.25 -30.29
C VAL A 51 -4.62 -12.33 -28.78
N THR A 52 -4.66 -13.54 -28.26
CA THR A 52 -4.37 -13.90 -26.87
C THR A 52 -2.87 -14.10 -26.67
N ALA A 53 -2.38 -14.02 -25.44
CA ALA A 53 -1.00 -14.30 -25.06
C ALA A 53 -0.56 -15.72 -25.47
N GLU A 54 -1.51 -16.64 -25.60
CA GLU A 54 -1.29 -18.03 -26.03
C GLU A 54 -1.32 -18.20 -27.58
N GLY A 55 -1.55 -17.12 -28.33
CA GLY A 55 -1.55 -17.10 -29.79
C GLY A 55 -2.88 -17.49 -30.46
N GLY A 56 -3.96 -17.64 -29.69
CA GLY A 56 -5.33 -17.80 -30.19
C GLY A 56 -6.02 -16.46 -30.44
N GLU A 57 -7.15 -16.44 -31.15
CA GLU A 57 -7.95 -15.21 -31.36
C GLU A 57 -8.62 -14.74 -30.06
N SER A 58 -8.56 -13.43 -29.77
CA SER A 58 -9.15 -12.85 -28.56
C SER A 58 -10.63 -12.52 -28.74
N ALA A 59 -11.45 -12.84 -27.74
CA ALA A 59 -12.87 -12.53 -27.74
C ALA A 59 -13.15 -11.01 -27.69
N SER A 60 -12.24 -10.20 -27.12
CA SER A 60 -12.33 -8.73 -27.04
C SER A 60 -12.67 -8.08 -28.37
N TYR A 61 -11.99 -8.53 -29.43
CA TYR A 61 -12.20 -8.04 -30.78
C TYR A 61 -13.61 -8.36 -31.29
N TYR A 62 -14.06 -9.61 -31.14
CA TYR A 62 -15.35 -10.07 -31.70
C TYR A 62 -16.57 -9.64 -30.90
N TYR A 63 -16.42 -9.06 -29.71
CA TYR A 63 -17.52 -8.35 -29.06
C TYR A 63 -17.96 -7.12 -29.87
N LEU A 64 -17.07 -6.56 -30.68
CA LEU A 64 -17.36 -5.46 -31.60
C LEU A 64 -17.85 -6.02 -32.94
N LYS A 65 -18.95 -5.46 -33.45
CA LYS A 65 -19.46 -5.75 -34.80
C LYS A 65 -18.88 -4.84 -35.87
N LYS A 66 -18.42 -3.65 -35.47
CA LYS A 66 -17.82 -2.64 -36.33
C LYS A 66 -16.34 -2.49 -35.97
N HIS A 67 -15.52 -2.33 -37.00
CA HIS A 67 -14.07 -2.20 -36.90
C HIS A 67 -13.59 -1.10 -37.85
N GLY A 68 -12.37 -0.63 -37.65
CA GLY A 68 -11.76 0.42 -38.46
C GLY A 68 -12.60 1.69 -38.47
N ASP A 69 -12.78 2.26 -39.66
CA ASP A 69 -13.53 3.51 -39.85
C ASP A 69 -14.97 3.45 -39.32
N GLU A 70 -15.60 2.26 -39.30
CA GLU A 70 -16.95 2.09 -38.75
C GLU A 70 -16.97 2.18 -37.22
N LEU A 71 -15.92 1.70 -36.54
CA LEU A 71 -15.75 1.84 -35.09
C LEU A 71 -15.47 3.30 -34.71
N ALA A 72 -14.58 3.97 -35.45
CA ALA A 72 -14.31 5.39 -35.25
C ALA A 72 -15.59 6.24 -35.42
N ALA A 73 -16.31 6.05 -36.52
CA ALA A 73 -17.56 6.76 -36.79
C ALA A 73 -18.61 6.51 -35.70
N TRP A 74 -18.74 5.26 -35.24
CA TRP A 74 -19.64 4.92 -34.14
C TRP A 74 -19.31 5.66 -32.85
N ALA A 75 -18.02 5.76 -32.49
CA ALA A 75 -17.60 6.47 -31.29
C ALA A 75 -17.91 7.98 -31.37
N GLU A 76 -17.63 8.64 -32.51
CA GLU A 76 -18.01 10.05 -32.73
C GLU A 76 -19.53 10.24 -32.65
N ASP A 77 -20.30 9.37 -33.32
CA ASP A 77 -21.77 9.46 -33.35
C ASP A 77 -22.38 9.26 -31.96
N CYS A 78 -21.83 8.38 -31.14
CA CYS A 78 -22.28 8.17 -29.77
C CYS A 78 -22.08 9.41 -28.90
N TYR A 79 -20.88 10.01 -28.94
CA TYR A 79 -20.63 11.25 -28.22
C TYR A 79 -21.51 12.39 -28.75
N ALA A 80 -21.69 12.54 -30.06
CA ALA A 80 -22.56 13.56 -30.63
C ALA A 80 -24.04 13.38 -30.22
N LEU A 81 -24.48 12.13 -30.00
CA LEU A 81 -25.85 11.81 -29.58
C LEU A 81 -26.07 12.06 -28.08
N HIS A 82 -25.16 11.58 -27.24
CA HIS A 82 -25.32 11.58 -25.78
C HIS A 82 -24.75 12.83 -25.11
N VAL A 83 -23.75 13.47 -25.72
CA VAL A 83 -23.09 14.70 -25.25
C VAL A 83 -22.93 15.66 -26.44
N PRO A 84 -24.02 16.29 -26.93
CA PRO A 84 -24.00 17.08 -28.17
C PRO A 84 -22.94 18.19 -28.22
N GLU A 85 -22.53 18.70 -27.05
CA GLU A 85 -21.46 19.67 -26.86
C GLU A 85 -20.11 19.20 -27.40
N THR A 86 -19.90 17.89 -27.59
CA THR A 86 -18.69 17.31 -28.20
C THR A 86 -18.62 17.53 -29.73
N THR A 87 -19.74 17.88 -30.35
CA THR A 87 -19.86 18.02 -31.80
C THR A 87 -18.95 19.13 -32.33
N GLY A 88 -18.14 18.78 -33.32
CA GLY A 88 -17.30 19.73 -34.06
C GLY A 88 -15.86 19.84 -33.56
N TRP A 89 -15.54 19.30 -32.37
CA TRP A 89 -14.17 19.31 -31.86
C TRP A 89 -13.62 17.93 -31.48
N LEU A 90 -14.47 16.97 -31.11
CA LEU A 90 -14.03 15.59 -30.87
C LEU A 90 -13.82 14.87 -32.21
N LYS A 91 -12.76 14.07 -32.27
CA LYS A 91 -12.42 13.20 -33.39
C LYS A 91 -12.16 11.80 -32.88
N ALA A 92 -12.56 10.78 -33.63
CA ALA A 92 -12.17 9.40 -33.41
C ALA A 92 -11.42 8.88 -34.63
N SER A 93 -10.46 7.99 -34.38
CA SER A 93 -9.70 7.31 -35.43
C SER A 93 -9.31 5.92 -34.97
N THR A 94 -9.02 5.04 -35.92
CA THR A 94 -8.58 3.68 -35.64
C THR A 94 -7.25 3.37 -36.31
N GLN A 95 -6.42 2.56 -35.64
CA GLN A 95 -5.24 1.94 -36.23
C GLN A 95 -5.30 0.44 -35.99
N GLU A 96 -4.97 -0.35 -37.00
CA GLU A 96 -4.97 -1.81 -36.89
C GLU A 96 -3.59 -2.39 -37.18
N ASN A 97 -3.20 -3.40 -36.40
CA ASN A 97 -2.08 -4.26 -36.69
C ASN A 97 -2.48 -5.74 -36.51
N ALA A 98 -1.49 -6.65 -36.54
CA ALA A 98 -1.73 -8.08 -36.43
C ALA A 98 -2.16 -8.52 -35.02
N GLU A 99 -1.84 -7.74 -33.99
CA GLU A 99 -2.03 -8.07 -32.58
C GLU A 99 -3.22 -7.36 -31.96
N GLU A 100 -3.56 -6.15 -32.44
CA GLU A 100 -4.58 -5.28 -31.85
C GLU A 100 -5.24 -4.33 -32.85
N GLU A 101 -6.39 -3.80 -32.46
CA GLU A 101 -7.04 -2.63 -33.02
C GLU A 101 -7.05 -1.51 -31.96
N ILE A 102 -6.64 -0.30 -32.34
CA ILE A 102 -6.48 0.83 -31.44
C ILE A 102 -7.51 1.89 -31.83
N LEU A 103 -8.47 2.19 -30.96
CA LEU A 103 -9.39 3.31 -31.11
C LEU A 103 -8.85 4.51 -30.34
N THR A 104 -8.66 5.65 -31.02
CA THR A 104 -8.16 6.90 -30.43
C THR A 104 -9.20 8.00 -30.53
N LEU A 105 -9.58 8.57 -29.39
CA LEU A 105 -10.32 9.83 -29.27
C LEU A 105 -9.33 10.99 -29.15
N SER A 106 -9.52 12.04 -29.96
CA SER A 106 -8.61 13.19 -29.97
C SER A 106 -9.32 14.53 -30.11
N PHE A 107 -8.69 15.56 -29.54
CA PHE A 107 -9.17 16.93 -29.63
C PHE A 107 -8.07 17.96 -29.34
N SER A 108 -8.18 19.15 -29.95
CA SER A 108 -7.27 20.29 -29.70
C SER A 108 -7.95 21.38 -28.88
N PHE A 109 -7.27 21.98 -27.93
CA PHE A 109 -7.79 23.02 -27.03
C PHE A 109 -6.93 24.28 -27.10
N SER A 110 -7.54 25.44 -26.87
CA SER A 110 -6.89 26.75 -26.93
C SER A 110 -6.45 27.29 -25.57
N SER A 111 -6.91 26.67 -24.48
CA SER A 111 -6.51 26.98 -23.10
C SER A 111 -6.71 25.76 -22.19
N PHE A 112 -6.06 25.76 -21.03
CA PHE A 112 -6.15 24.64 -20.09
C PHE A 112 -7.56 24.51 -19.49
N GLU A 113 -8.26 25.64 -19.28
CA GLU A 113 -9.67 25.65 -18.85
C GLU A 113 -10.60 25.00 -19.88
N GLU A 114 -10.34 25.22 -21.18
CA GLU A 114 -11.05 24.54 -22.25
C GLU A 114 -10.74 23.03 -22.27
N TYR A 115 -9.48 22.65 -22.02
CA TYR A 115 -9.11 21.23 -21.86
C TYR A 115 -9.90 20.56 -20.74
N LEU A 116 -9.95 21.17 -19.54
CA LEU A 116 -10.70 20.63 -18.41
C LEU A 116 -12.19 20.48 -18.72
N THR A 117 -12.79 21.49 -19.36
CA THR A 117 -14.20 21.44 -19.79
C THR A 117 -14.46 20.29 -20.75
N ARG A 118 -13.55 20.04 -21.70
CA ARG A 118 -13.70 18.95 -22.68
C ARG A 118 -13.47 17.57 -22.07
N MET A 119 -12.57 17.46 -21.10
CA MET A 119 -12.38 16.22 -20.34
C MET A 119 -13.63 15.87 -19.54
N ASP A 120 -14.25 16.85 -18.88
CA ASP A 120 -15.51 16.68 -18.14
C ASP A 120 -16.66 16.22 -19.05
N LEU A 121 -16.76 16.77 -20.25
CA LEU A 121 -17.73 16.31 -21.26
C LEU A 121 -17.45 14.89 -21.77
N LEU A 122 -16.17 14.50 -21.88
CA LEU A 122 -15.78 13.14 -22.28
C LEU A 122 -16.07 12.12 -21.18
N ILE A 123 -15.88 12.49 -19.92
CA ILE A 123 -16.15 11.65 -18.75
C ILE A 123 -17.60 11.89 -18.31
N SER A 124 -18.55 11.56 -19.19
CA SER A 124 -19.99 11.78 -18.99
C SER A 124 -20.65 10.75 -18.06
N SER A 125 -19.88 10.18 -17.13
CA SER A 125 -20.34 9.11 -16.23
C SER A 125 -20.51 9.64 -14.80
N GLU A 126 -21.34 8.98 -13.98
CA GLU A 126 -21.47 9.32 -12.54
C GLU A 126 -20.19 8.98 -11.72
N TYR A 127 -19.07 8.70 -12.38
CA TYR A 127 -17.83 8.33 -11.73
C TYR A 127 -17.16 9.56 -11.11
N PRO A 128 -16.89 9.55 -9.80
CA PRO A 128 -16.09 10.59 -9.18
C PRO A 128 -14.66 10.51 -9.72
N TYR A 129 -14.15 11.62 -10.26
CA TYR A 129 -12.76 11.75 -10.66
C TYR A 129 -12.26 13.16 -10.30
N THR A 130 -10.94 13.31 -10.19
CA THR A 130 -10.31 14.61 -9.92
C THR A 130 -9.86 15.25 -11.23
N LEU A 131 -10.25 16.51 -11.44
CA LEU A 131 -9.83 17.27 -12.62
C LEU A 131 -8.30 17.42 -12.66
N PRO A 132 -7.67 17.30 -13.85
CA PRO A 132 -6.25 17.57 -13.99
C PRO A 132 -5.86 18.98 -13.54
N THR A 133 -4.63 19.15 -13.08
CA THR A 133 -4.07 20.45 -12.68
C THR A 133 -2.81 20.77 -13.46
N MET A 134 -2.57 22.06 -13.68
CA MET A 134 -1.37 22.56 -14.36
C MET A 134 -0.87 23.84 -13.71
N GLU A 135 0.45 23.95 -13.58
CA GLU A 135 1.14 25.15 -13.16
C GLU A 135 2.08 25.62 -14.27
N ALA A 136 2.04 26.93 -14.54
CA ALA A 136 2.93 27.58 -15.48
C ALA A 136 3.58 28.83 -14.86
N VAL A 137 4.89 28.95 -15.05
CA VAL A 137 5.70 30.11 -14.61
C VAL A 137 6.35 30.72 -15.85
N ASP A 138 6.20 32.03 -16.00
CA ASP A 138 6.71 32.79 -17.17
C ASP A 138 6.34 32.19 -18.53
N GLY A 139 5.13 31.63 -18.63
CA GLY A 139 4.60 31.03 -19.86
C GLY A 139 5.23 29.69 -20.24
N LYS A 140 5.78 28.95 -19.27
CA LYS A 140 6.24 27.57 -19.41
C LYS A 140 5.54 26.69 -18.39
N VAL A 141 5.12 25.50 -18.81
CA VAL A 141 4.56 24.50 -17.88
C VAL A 141 5.67 24.02 -16.96
N VAL A 142 5.48 24.22 -15.66
CA VAL A 142 6.41 23.73 -14.64
C VAL A 142 5.90 22.47 -13.95
N ARG A 143 4.58 22.27 -13.91
CA ARG A 143 3.96 21.06 -13.35
C ARG A 143 2.65 20.72 -14.07
N TYR A 144 2.38 19.42 -14.21
CA TYR A 144 1.09 18.88 -14.62
C TYR A 144 0.76 17.64 -13.78
N THR A 145 -0.52 17.43 -13.44
CA THR A 145 -0.98 16.25 -12.69
C THR A 145 -2.37 15.83 -13.16
N GLU A 146 -2.58 14.53 -13.37
CA GLU A 146 -3.85 13.90 -13.80
C GLU A 146 -4.01 12.54 -13.12
N GLY A 147 -5.20 12.22 -12.60
CA GLY A 147 -5.47 10.90 -12.02
C GLY A 147 -5.32 9.77 -13.04
N ALA A 148 -4.78 8.62 -12.63
CA ALA A 148 -4.58 7.46 -13.49
C ALA A 148 -5.91 6.81 -13.93
N ASP A 149 -6.98 7.06 -13.16
CA ASP A 149 -8.36 6.64 -13.39
C ASP A 149 -9.08 7.45 -14.50
N VAL A 150 -8.59 8.66 -14.81
CA VAL A 150 -9.14 9.55 -15.85
C VAL A 150 -9.17 8.88 -17.22
N LEU A 151 -8.08 8.19 -17.58
CA LEU A 151 -7.96 7.51 -18.87
C LEU A 151 -8.97 6.35 -19.02
N PRO A 152 -9.07 5.39 -18.07
CA PRO A 152 -10.14 4.39 -18.06
C PRO A 152 -11.56 4.99 -18.06
N ALA A 153 -11.81 6.08 -17.31
CA ALA A 153 -13.14 6.66 -17.16
C ALA A 153 -13.77 7.16 -18.48
N VAL A 154 -12.94 7.68 -19.40
CA VAL A 154 -13.38 8.08 -20.75
C VAL A 154 -13.95 6.89 -21.53
N PHE A 155 -13.32 5.72 -21.45
CA PHE A 155 -13.79 4.54 -22.16
C PHE A 155 -14.92 3.82 -21.43
N HIS A 156 -15.00 3.95 -20.10
CA HIS A 156 -16.17 3.47 -19.35
C HIS A 156 -17.46 4.22 -19.74
N THR A 157 -17.35 5.50 -20.13
CA THR A 157 -18.48 6.26 -20.69
C THR A 157 -18.98 5.63 -22.00
N LEU A 158 -18.07 5.29 -22.92
CA LEU A 158 -18.40 4.59 -24.17
C LEU A 158 -18.95 3.18 -23.92
N GLU A 159 -18.41 2.46 -22.94
CA GLU A 159 -18.83 1.11 -22.55
C GLU A 159 -20.31 1.07 -22.14
N ASN A 160 -20.79 2.09 -21.41
CA ASN A 160 -22.19 2.20 -21.02
C ASN A 160 -23.13 2.29 -22.23
N TRP A 161 -22.70 2.94 -23.31
CA TRP A 161 -23.50 3.05 -24.54
C TRP A 161 -23.33 1.80 -25.42
N PHE A 162 -22.12 1.24 -25.46
CA PHE A 162 -21.76 0.02 -26.17
C PHE A 162 -22.70 -1.14 -25.85
N TYR A 163 -22.95 -1.42 -24.55
CA TYR A 163 -23.81 -2.53 -24.15
C TYR A 163 -25.27 -2.38 -24.57
N SER A 164 -25.72 -1.16 -24.86
CA SER A 164 -27.08 -0.86 -25.27
C SER A 164 -27.29 -0.86 -26.79
N ASP A 165 -26.22 -0.84 -27.58
CA ASP A 165 -26.28 -0.79 -29.04
C ASP A 165 -26.12 -2.19 -29.66
N GLU A 166 -27.25 -2.83 -29.99
CA GLU A 166 -27.26 -4.14 -30.68
C GLU A 166 -26.60 -4.11 -32.08
N THR A 167 -26.42 -2.94 -32.69
CA THR A 167 -25.68 -2.81 -33.96
C THR A 167 -24.17 -2.85 -33.77
N MET A 168 -23.70 -2.67 -32.53
CA MET A 168 -22.30 -2.60 -32.17
C MET A 168 -21.82 -3.79 -31.35
N PHE A 169 -22.62 -4.26 -30.39
CA PHE A 169 -22.23 -5.31 -29.46
C PHE A 169 -22.74 -6.69 -29.89
N ASP A 170 -21.86 -7.69 -29.88
CA ASP A 170 -22.22 -9.11 -29.92
C ASP A 170 -21.74 -9.85 -28.67
N LEU A 171 -22.64 -10.06 -27.70
CA LEU A 171 -22.33 -10.82 -26.50
C LEU A 171 -21.75 -12.23 -26.78
N LYS A 172 -22.09 -12.84 -27.92
CA LYS A 172 -21.59 -14.19 -28.27
C LYS A 172 -20.21 -14.19 -28.88
N ALA A 173 -19.64 -13.01 -29.17
CA ALA A 173 -18.35 -12.86 -29.83
C ALA A 173 -18.27 -13.77 -31.06
N THR A 174 -19.22 -13.59 -31.99
CA THR A 174 -19.40 -14.48 -33.13
C THR A 174 -18.41 -14.14 -34.23
N LYS A 175 -17.58 -15.11 -34.59
CA LYS A 175 -16.63 -15.00 -35.71
C LYS A 175 -17.34 -14.97 -37.06
N PRO A 176 -16.67 -14.50 -38.14
CA PRO A 176 -17.20 -14.56 -39.50
C PRO A 176 -17.61 -15.95 -39.99
N ASP A 177 -17.01 -17.02 -39.44
CA ASP A 177 -17.36 -18.41 -39.76
C ASP A 177 -18.56 -18.95 -38.94
N GLY A 178 -19.14 -18.12 -38.06
CA GLY A 178 -20.26 -18.46 -37.19
C GLY A 178 -19.86 -19.07 -35.85
N THR A 179 -18.56 -19.25 -35.58
CA THR A 179 -18.08 -19.76 -34.29
C THR A 179 -18.30 -18.74 -33.19
N GLN A 180 -18.91 -19.13 -32.08
CA GLN A 180 -19.10 -18.27 -30.91
C GLN A 180 -17.96 -18.46 -29.92
N LEU A 181 -17.23 -17.38 -29.61
CA LEU A 181 -16.15 -17.40 -28.62
C LEU A 181 -16.69 -17.32 -27.20
N ASN A 182 -17.82 -16.64 -26.98
CA ASN A 182 -18.47 -16.56 -25.68
C ASN A 182 -19.71 -17.48 -25.61
N THR A 183 -19.52 -18.64 -25.00
CA THR A 183 -20.58 -19.62 -24.74
C THR A 183 -21.02 -19.68 -23.28
N GLN A 184 -20.33 -18.97 -22.39
CA GLN A 184 -20.47 -19.12 -20.94
C GLN A 184 -21.45 -18.12 -20.32
N TYR A 185 -21.62 -16.93 -20.91
CA TYR A 185 -22.40 -15.85 -20.30
C TYR A 185 -23.65 -15.46 -21.12
N SER A 186 -24.68 -15.03 -20.41
CA SER A 186 -25.95 -14.51 -20.92
C SER A 186 -26.14 -13.04 -20.57
N GLN A 187 -27.06 -12.34 -21.26
CA GLN A 187 -27.36 -10.93 -21.00
C GLN A 187 -27.81 -10.68 -19.54
N ALA A 188 -28.41 -11.70 -18.90
CA ALA A 188 -28.83 -11.65 -17.51
C ALA A 188 -27.68 -11.78 -16.51
N ASP A 189 -26.53 -12.35 -16.92
CA ASP A 189 -25.31 -12.44 -16.09
C ASP A 189 -24.54 -11.11 -16.07
N ILE A 190 -24.72 -10.29 -17.12
CA ILE A 190 -24.17 -8.93 -17.22
C ILE A 190 -25.06 -7.92 -16.48
N ALA A 191 -26.38 -8.11 -16.53
CA ALA A 191 -27.34 -7.25 -15.86
C ALA A 191 -27.27 -7.42 -14.33
N GLY A 192 -26.40 -6.65 -13.67
CA GLY A 192 -26.23 -6.62 -12.21
C GLY A 192 -24.86 -7.11 -11.70
N SER A 193 -23.90 -7.37 -12.59
CA SER A 193 -22.50 -7.62 -12.22
C SER A 193 -21.64 -6.38 -12.43
N SER A 194 -20.59 -6.20 -11.64
CA SER A 194 -19.55 -5.17 -11.81
C SER A 194 -18.50 -5.57 -12.85
N LEU A 195 -18.86 -6.42 -13.81
CA LEU A 195 -17.97 -6.91 -14.85
C LEU A 195 -17.78 -5.81 -15.90
N SER A 196 -16.68 -5.07 -15.81
CA SER A 196 -16.21 -4.17 -16.86
C SER A 196 -14.99 -4.80 -17.54
N PRO A 197 -14.94 -4.93 -18.89
CA PRO A 197 -13.71 -5.20 -19.65
C PRO A 197 -12.63 -4.12 -19.50
N ILE A 198 -12.95 -2.98 -18.87
CA ILE A 198 -12.04 -1.91 -18.53
C ILE A 198 -11.85 -1.94 -17.00
N ASP A 199 -10.90 -2.76 -16.54
CA ASP A 199 -10.58 -2.88 -15.12
C ASP A 199 -9.92 -1.60 -14.59
N ARG A 200 -10.29 -1.17 -13.37
CA ARG A 200 -9.71 -0.01 -12.67
C ARG A 200 -8.23 -0.20 -12.35
N THR A 201 -7.72 -1.43 -12.35
CA THR A 201 -6.29 -1.72 -12.16
C THR A 201 -5.50 -1.81 -13.47
N MET A 202 -6.11 -1.47 -14.62
CA MET A 202 -5.41 -1.50 -15.90
C MET A 202 -4.24 -0.51 -15.90
N GLN A 203 -3.04 -1.01 -16.25
CA GLN A 203 -1.86 -0.17 -16.44
C GLN A 203 -2.10 0.83 -17.58
N ALA A 204 -2.51 2.04 -17.21
CA ALA A 204 -2.58 3.17 -18.12
C ALA A 204 -1.18 3.75 -18.29
N VAL A 205 -0.80 4.05 -19.54
CA VAL A 205 0.48 4.70 -19.84
C VAL A 205 0.20 6.05 -20.47
N MET A 206 0.77 7.11 -19.90
CA MET A 206 0.64 8.45 -20.43
C MET A 206 1.98 8.93 -20.95
N THR A 207 1.96 9.67 -22.06
CA THR A 207 3.10 10.44 -22.54
C THR A 207 2.68 11.90 -22.58
N VAL A 208 3.58 12.80 -22.19
CA VAL A 208 3.37 14.25 -22.29
C VAL A 208 4.45 14.88 -23.16
N THR A 209 4.07 15.84 -23.99
CA THR A 209 4.97 16.68 -24.76
C THR A 209 4.73 18.14 -24.35
N ILE A 210 5.73 18.76 -23.74
CA ILE A 210 5.65 20.14 -23.26
C ILE A 210 6.37 21.07 -24.24
N ASP A 211 5.69 22.14 -24.67
CA ASP A 211 6.26 23.22 -25.50
C ASP A 211 6.98 22.72 -26.78
N GLY A 212 6.48 21.64 -27.38
CA GLY A 212 7.06 21.04 -28.59
C GLY A 212 8.40 20.33 -28.38
N GLY A 213 8.75 20.00 -27.14
CA GLY A 213 9.93 19.20 -26.79
C GLY A 213 9.80 17.72 -27.15
N ASP A 214 10.71 16.91 -26.62
CA ASP A 214 10.64 15.46 -26.78
C ASP A 214 9.50 14.87 -25.91
N PRO A 215 8.78 13.84 -26.39
CA PRO A 215 7.77 13.17 -25.59
C PRO A 215 8.37 12.49 -24.35
N ILE A 216 7.72 12.67 -23.20
CA ILE A 216 8.14 12.14 -21.90
C ILE A 216 7.10 11.11 -21.44
N GLY A 217 7.54 9.87 -21.26
CA GLY A 217 6.69 8.83 -20.68
C GLY A 217 6.44 9.09 -19.20
N LEU A 218 5.19 9.31 -18.83
CA LEU A 218 4.73 9.43 -17.46
C LEU A 218 4.31 8.04 -16.97
N ARG A 219 5.01 7.55 -15.96
CA ARG A 219 4.56 6.38 -15.21
C ARG A 219 3.56 6.86 -14.15
N THR A 220 2.54 6.05 -13.92
CA THR A 220 1.68 6.19 -12.75
C THR A 220 2.54 6.09 -11.50
N ALA A 221 2.49 7.11 -10.65
CA ALA A 221 2.96 7.05 -9.28
C ALA A 221 1.85 7.65 -8.43
N TYR A 222 1.50 7.03 -7.30
CA TYR A 222 0.51 7.59 -6.36
C TYR A 222 -0.88 7.79 -7.00
N GLY A 223 -1.32 6.85 -7.86
CA GLY A 223 -2.62 6.94 -8.54
C GLY A 223 -2.75 8.07 -9.57
N ALA A 224 -1.66 8.74 -9.96
CA ALA A 224 -1.67 9.86 -10.91
C ALA A 224 -0.49 9.84 -11.91
N PHE A 225 -0.68 10.47 -13.05
CA PHE A 225 0.37 10.89 -13.98
C PHE A 225 0.84 12.30 -13.60
N ARG A 226 2.16 12.47 -13.41
CA ARG A 226 2.76 13.76 -13.04
C ARG A 226 3.92 14.12 -13.95
N TYR A 227 3.96 15.38 -14.38
CA TYR A 227 5.12 16.00 -15.03
C TYR A 227 5.63 17.14 -14.16
N GLU A 228 6.95 17.27 -14.09
CA GLU A 228 7.65 18.38 -13.45
C GLU A 228 8.80 18.84 -14.35
N ALA A 229 8.93 20.16 -14.53
CA ALA A 229 10.03 20.72 -15.29
C ALA A 229 11.36 20.56 -14.53
N PRO A 230 12.49 20.34 -15.22
CA PRO A 230 13.79 20.29 -14.57
C PRO A 230 14.07 21.53 -13.71
N GLY A 231 14.33 21.33 -12.41
CA GLY A 231 14.56 22.41 -11.45
C GLY A 231 13.29 23.04 -10.85
N TYR A 232 12.11 22.46 -11.09
CA TYR A 232 10.92 22.76 -10.30
C TYR A 232 11.11 22.18 -8.89
N GLU A 233 11.11 23.05 -7.89
CA GLU A 233 11.07 22.69 -6.47
C GLU A 233 9.64 22.96 -5.99
N ASP A 234 8.91 21.93 -5.57
CA ASP A 234 7.60 22.10 -4.94
C ASP A 234 7.80 22.73 -3.56
N PRO A 235 7.42 24.00 -3.34
CA PRO A 235 7.68 24.68 -2.07
C PRO A 235 6.86 24.10 -0.91
N GLU A 236 5.85 23.24 -1.17
CA GLU A 236 5.10 22.52 -0.13
C GLU A 236 5.64 21.11 0.16
N LEU A 237 6.55 20.60 -0.68
CA LEU A 237 7.16 19.27 -0.58
C LEU A 237 8.67 19.41 -0.82
N ALA A 238 9.40 19.93 0.17
CA ALA A 238 10.82 19.63 0.24
C ALA A 238 10.92 18.10 0.35
N LEU A 239 11.25 17.42 -0.75
CA LEU A 239 11.34 15.97 -0.79
C LEU A 239 12.29 15.54 0.31
N LEU A 240 11.75 14.78 1.27
CA LEU A 240 12.55 14.21 2.34
C LEU A 240 13.67 13.39 1.71
N THR A 241 14.90 13.58 2.18
CA THR A 241 16.02 12.77 1.70
C THR A 241 16.16 11.52 2.55
N VAL A 242 16.66 10.44 1.97
CA VAL A 242 16.85 9.18 2.69
C VAL A 242 18.30 8.73 2.60
N THR A 243 18.84 8.32 3.73
CA THR A 243 20.16 7.67 3.83
C THR A 243 20.03 6.33 4.53
N GLU A 244 20.88 5.36 4.21
CA GLU A 244 20.92 4.10 4.96
C GLU A 244 21.31 4.34 6.42
N ALA A 245 20.74 3.55 7.33
CA ALA A 245 21.09 3.51 8.75
C ALA A 245 21.84 2.20 9.05
N PRO A 246 23.10 2.06 8.60
CA PRO A 246 23.84 0.80 8.70
C PRO A 246 24.07 0.36 10.15
N GLU A 247 24.17 1.29 11.10
CA GLU A 247 24.29 1.01 12.53
C GLU A 247 23.06 0.29 13.09
N TRP A 248 21.85 0.68 12.67
CA TRP A 248 20.61 0.02 13.04
C TRP A 248 20.42 -1.31 12.30
N SER A 249 20.79 -1.36 11.01
CA SER A 249 20.80 -2.62 10.26
C SER A 249 21.76 -3.64 10.88
N ALA A 250 22.94 -3.20 11.31
CA ALA A 250 23.95 -4.03 11.95
C ALA A 250 23.51 -4.57 13.31
N LEU A 251 22.61 -3.88 14.03
CA LEU A 251 22.07 -4.33 15.31
C LEU A 251 21.48 -5.73 15.23
N PHE A 252 20.87 -6.09 14.09
CA PHE A 252 20.24 -7.39 13.83
C PHE A 252 21.09 -8.35 12.99
N GLU A 253 22.35 -8.00 12.70
CA GLU A 253 23.28 -8.89 12.03
C GLU A 253 23.87 -9.92 12.99
N ARG A 254 23.75 -11.19 12.64
CA ARG A 254 24.12 -12.34 13.47
C ARG A 254 25.11 -13.23 12.71
N PHE A 255 26.31 -12.71 12.49
CA PHE A 255 27.44 -13.48 11.95
C PHE A 255 28.20 -14.16 13.09
N ASN A 256 28.81 -15.31 12.83
CA ASN A 256 29.42 -16.17 13.84
C ASN A 256 28.45 -16.48 15.00
N ASN A 257 27.15 -16.64 14.68
CA ASN A 257 26.13 -16.84 15.69
C ASN A 257 26.27 -18.24 16.30
N PRO A 258 26.31 -18.37 17.64
CA PRO A 258 26.37 -19.68 18.28
C PRO A 258 25.08 -20.49 18.07
N ARG A 259 25.09 -21.77 18.46
CA ARG A 259 23.88 -22.60 18.43
C ARG A 259 22.81 -22.05 19.37
N ASN A 260 21.55 -22.20 18.96
CA ASN A 260 20.36 -21.91 19.76
C ASN A 260 20.20 -20.43 20.18
N THR A 261 20.65 -19.49 19.35
CA THR A 261 20.41 -18.05 19.52
C THR A 261 19.60 -17.49 18.36
N TRP A 262 18.94 -16.35 18.60
CA TRP A 262 18.21 -15.60 17.58
C TRP A 262 19.13 -15.34 16.38
N LEU A 263 18.65 -15.66 15.18
CA LEU A 263 19.41 -15.51 13.94
C LEU A 263 18.77 -14.48 13.02
N ALA A 264 17.46 -14.53 12.78
CA ALA A 264 16.78 -13.67 11.82
C ALA A 264 15.26 -13.66 12.12
N ALA A 265 14.48 -12.69 11.68
CA ALA A 265 13.03 -12.69 11.90
C ALA A 265 12.26 -11.73 10.99
N ASP A 266 10.96 -11.97 10.92
CA ASP A 266 9.92 -11.12 10.32
C ASP A 266 9.29 -10.14 11.33
N GLY A 267 8.47 -9.21 10.83
CA GLY A 267 7.89 -8.06 11.53
C GLY A 267 8.87 -6.89 11.59
N ILE A 268 8.61 -5.90 12.42
CA ILE A 268 9.35 -5.61 13.66
C ILE A 268 8.77 -4.32 14.21
N PHE A 269 8.00 -4.38 15.29
CA PHE A 269 7.52 -3.16 15.95
C PHE A 269 8.39 -2.85 17.15
N GLY A 270 8.66 -1.57 17.36
CA GLY A 270 9.46 -1.06 18.49
C GLY A 270 8.60 -0.17 19.36
N ILE A 271 8.55 -0.44 20.66
CA ILE A 271 7.72 0.27 21.62
C ILE A 271 8.59 0.68 22.82
N ALA A 272 8.59 1.97 23.17
CA ALA A 272 9.26 2.46 24.37
C ALA A 272 8.52 1.98 25.63
N LEU A 273 9.19 1.23 26.51
CA LEU A 273 8.55 0.64 27.71
C LEU A 273 8.15 1.67 28.78
N ASN A 274 8.64 2.91 28.67
CA ASN A 274 8.20 4.02 29.51
C ASN A 274 6.97 4.76 28.94
N GLY A 275 6.45 4.31 27.79
CA GLY A 275 5.32 4.91 27.08
C GLY A 275 5.59 6.22 26.36
N ASP A 276 6.81 6.75 26.40
CA ASP A 276 7.17 8.01 25.76
C ASP A 276 7.52 7.78 24.29
N ASP A 277 6.54 7.95 23.40
CA ASP A 277 6.71 7.75 21.96
C ASP A 277 7.03 9.06 21.21
N SER A 278 7.37 10.13 21.94
CA SER A 278 7.75 11.40 21.31
C SER A 278 9.07 11.28 20.54
N HIS A 279 9.23 12.07 19.47
CA HIS A 279 10.41 12.02 18.60
C HIS A 279 11.71 12.19 19.39
N GLY A 280 12.62 11.22 19.27
CA GLY A 280 13.91 11.20 19.95
C GLY A 280 13.85 11.23 21.46
N SER A 281 12.76 10.73 22.05
CA SER A 281 12.59 10.62 23.49
C SER A 281 13.49 9.57 24.14
N ALA A 282 14.00 8.60 23.37
CA ALA A 282 14.83 7.54 23.91
C ALA A 282 16.13 8.12 24.52
N THR A 283 16.37 7.75 25.77
CA THR A 283 17.57 8.12 26.54
C THR A 283 18.37 6.88 26.91
N ALA A 284 19.49 7.05 27.60
CA ALA A 284 20.30 5.94 28.12
C ALA A 284 19.55 4.99 29.10
N ASP A 285 18.46 5.47 29.72
CA ASP A 285 17.65 4.70 30.66
C ASP A 285 16.36 4.14 30.03
N THR A 286 16.07 4.48 28.77
CA THR A 286 14.93 3.96 28.03
C THR A 286 15.18 2.50 27.67
N ASN A 287 14.16 1.65 27.86
CA ASN A 287 14.15 0.31 27.30
C ASN A 287 13.15 0.30 26.13
N THR A 288 13.62 -0.02 24.93
CA THR A 288 12.75 -0.25 23.77
C THR A 288 12.51 -1.74 23.61
N PHE A 289 11.25 -2.13 23.65
CA PHE A 289 10.80 -3.49 23.35
C PHE A 289 10.57 -3.65 21.85
N PHE A 290 11.24 -4.61 21.25
CA PHE A 290 10.99 -5.05 19.89
C PHE A 290 10.21 -6.35 19.89
N ILE A 291 9.18 -6.44 19.04
CA ILE A 291 8.44 -7.69 18.79
C ILE A 291 8.65 -8.14 17.36
N PHE A 292 8.87 -9.43 17.19
CA PHE A 292 9.09 -10.11 15.92
C PHE A 292 8.04 -11.19 15.72
N SER A 293 7.68 -11.41 14.46
CA SER A 293 6.88 -12.55 14.02
C SER A 293 7.79 -13.74 13.72
N ASP A 294 7.53 -14.51 12.65
CA ASP A 294 8.22 -15.77 12.37
C ASP A 294 9.75 -15.57 12.47
N THR A 295 10.37 -16.27 13.40
CA THR A 295 11.74 -16.02 13.87
C THR A 295 12.60 -17.23 13.61
N LEU A 296 13.74 -17.07 12.95
CA LEU A 296 14.77 -18.08 12.80
C LEU A 296 15.73 -18.07 14.00
N VAL A 297 15.89 -19.23 14.64
CA VAL A 297 16.86 -19.49 15.72
C VAL A 297 17.83 -20.57 15.26
N GLY A 298 19.13 -20.28 15.30
CA GLY A 298 20.16 -21.23 14.86
C GLY A 298 21.54 -20.61 14.67
N PRO A 299 22.57 -21.45 14.51
CA PRO A 299 23.93 -20.97 14.33
C PRO A 299 24.22 -20.49 12.91
N SER A 300 25.18 -19.59 12.77
CA SER A 300 25.68 -19.11 11.48
C SER A 300 27.22 -19.08 11.42
N ASP A 301 27.76 -19.07 10.21
CA ASP A 301 29.18 -18.85 9.93
C ASP A 301 29.55 -17.36 9.98
N GLU A 302 30.81 -17.05 9.67
CA GLU A 302 31.35 -15.69 9.64
C GLU A 302 30.71 -14.75 8.63
N ASN A 303 29.98 -15.30 7.66
CA ASN A 303 29.25 -14.56 6.62
C ASN A 303 27.74 -14.53 6.87
N GLY A 304 27.28 -15.06 8.02
CA GLY A 304 25.86 -15.11 8.35
C GLY A 304 25.09 -16.23 7.67
N HIS A 305 25.74 -17.14 6.95
CA HIS A 305 25.06 -18.33 6.43
C HIS A 305 24.80 -19.31 7.57
N ARG A 306 23.60 -19.88 7.60
CA ARG A 306 23.25 -20.91 8.55
C ARG A 306 24.19 -22.10 8.38
N LEU A 307 24.72 -22.62 9.49
CA LEU A 307 25.66 -23.74 9.42
C LEU A 307 24.99 -24.99 8.81
N PRO A 308 25.59 -25.62 7.77
CA PRO A 308 25.06 -26.84 7.19
C PRO A 308 24.90 -27.94 8.23
N TYR A 309 23.77 -28.65 8.19
CA TYR A 309 23.42 -29.76 9.09
C TYR A 309 23.29 -29.40 10.58
N ALA A 310 23.39 -28.12 10.95
CA ALA A 310 23.04 -27.69 12.30
C ALA A 310 21.51 -27.59 12.46
N PRO A 311 20.98 -27.96 13.64
CA PRO A 311 19.56 -27.78 13.94
C PRO A 311 19.23 -26.28 13.95
N TYR A 312 18.03 -25.95 13.47
CA TYR A 312 17.44 -24.62 13.53
C TYR A 312 15.96 -24.74 13.90
N TYR A 313 15.38 -23.67 14.41
CA TYR A 313 14.01 -23.63 14.91
C TYR A 313 13.33 -22.36 14.43
N MET A 314 12.00 -22.44 14.37
CA MET A 314 11.14 -21.34 13.95
C MET A 314 10.08 -21.06 15.02
N PRO A 315 10.40 -20.36 16.14
CA PRO A 315 9.35 -19.66 16.89
C PRO A 315 8.52 -18.80 15.94
N ASN A 316 7.19 -18.79 16.11
CA ASN A 316 6.30 -17.92 15.33
C ASN A 316 6.45 -16.45 15.74
N HIS A 317 7.06 -16.21 16.90
CA HIS A 317 7.32 -14.87 17.41
C HIS A 317 8.39 -14.89 18.49
N SER A 318 9.15 -13.81 18.55
CA SER A 318 10.16 -13.54 19.56
C SER A 318 10.16 -12.06 19.89
N ALA A 319 10.89 -11.67 20.93
CA ALA A 319 11.05 -10.27 21.31
C ALA A 319 12.52 -9.94 21.54
N ALA A 320 12.83 -8.66 21.58
CA ALA A 320 14.08 -8.16 22.12
C ALA A 320 13.83 -6.92 22.98
N VAL A 321 14.76 -6.62 23.89
CA VAL A 321 14.79 -5.35 24.62
C VAL A 321 16.14 -4.72 24.36
N LEU A 322 16.13 -3.51 23.80
CA LEU A 322 17.28 -2.63 23.65
C LEU A 322 17.30 -1.67 24.83
N LYS A 323 18.41 -1.66 25.58
CA LYS A 323 18.65 -0.66 26.61
C LYS A 323 19.40 0.55 26.03
N GLY A 324 18.85 1.74 26.26
CA GLY A 324 19.40 2.99 25.76
C GLY A 324 18.88 3.35 24.37
N ASN A 325 19.46 4.41 23.80
CA ASN A 325 19.07 4.97 22.50
C ASN A 325 20.12 4.77 21.40
N VAL A 326 21.13 3.93 21.64
CA VAL A 326 22.21 3.64 20.68
C VAL A 326 22.13 2.17 20.25
N PRO A 327 22.20 1.85 18.94
CA PRO A 327 22.05 0.49 18.44
C PRO A 327 23.32 -0.37 18.63
N LEU A 328 23.64 -0.67 19.89
CA LEU A 328 24.76 -1.53 20.26
C LEU A 328 24.30 -2.96 20.57
N LYS A 329 24.99 -3.97 20.01
CA LYS A 329 24.62 -5.39 20.19
C LYS A 329 24.67 -5.82 21.65
N GLU A 330 25.61 -5.30 22.43
CA GLU A 330 25.74 -5.57 23.87
C GLU A 330 24.57 -5.03 24.71
N ASN A 331 23.80 -4.09 24.17
CA ASN A 331 22.63 -3.51 24.82
C ASN A 331 21.31 -4.22 24.45
N LEU A 332 21.35 -5.15 23.50
CA LEU A 332 20.18 -5.86 23.00
C LEU A 332 20.12 -7.28 23.57
N SER A 333 19.00 -7.61 24.21
CA SER A 333 18.71 -8.96 24.72
C SER A 333 17.49 -9.55 24.02
N PHE A 334 17.55 -10.82 23.63
CA PHE A 334 16.43 -11.53 22.98
C PHE A 334 15.67 -12.43 23.93
N TYR A 335 14.38 -12.59 23.66
CA TYR A 335 13.42 -13.35 24.45
C TYR A 335 12.52 -14.17 23.54
N TRP A 336 12.36 -15.46 23.82
CA TRP A 336 11.35 -16.32 23.21
C TRP A 336 11.01 -17.47 24.18
N GLY A 337 9.94 -18.20 23.88
CA GLY A 337 9.30 -19.13 24.83
C GLY A 337 8.37 -18.42 25.82
N LYS A 338 7.45 -19.17 26.42
CA LYS A 338 6.29 -18.61 27.15
C LYS A 338 6.65 -17.69 28.32
N ASP A 339 7.83 -17.86 28.89
CA ASP A 339 8.38 -17.10 30.02
C ASP A 339 9.61 -16.26 29.64
N GLY A 340 9.91 -16.13 28.34
CA GLY A 340 11.13 -15.47 27.87
C GLY A 340 12.42 -16.22 28.22
N SER A 341 12.34 -17.51 28.60
CA SER A 341 13.51 -18.30 29.03
C SER A 341 14.50 -18.66 27.92
N CYS A 342 14.16 -18.43 26.65
CA CYS A 342 14.98 -18.80 25.50
C CYS A 342 15.35 -20.28 25.52
N PRO A 343 14.37 -21.20 25.47
CA PRO A 343 14.60 -22.64 25.69
C PRO A 343 15.67 -23.19 24.73
N THR A 344 16.65 -23.91 25.27
CA THR A 344 17.84 -24.35 24.50
C THR A 344 17.86 -25.83 24.13
N SER A 345 16.91 -26.65 24.62
CA SER A 345 16.85 -28.07 24.27
C SER A 345 16.01 -28.30 23.02
N GLU A 346 16.53 -29.05 22.05
CA GLU A 346 15.85 -29.34 20.78
C GLU A 346 14.45 -29.96 21.00
N ARG A 347 14.32 -30.77 22.05
CA ARG A 347 13.06 -31.39 22.45
C ARG A 347 12.01 -30.38 22.90
N LEU A 348 12.40 -29.35 23.65
CA LEU A 348 11.48 -28.27 24.09
C LEU A 348 11.09 -27.39 22.90
N LEU A 349 12.02 -27.17 21.97
CA LEU A 349 11.82 -26.35 20.78
C LEU A 349 10.88 -27.01 19.74
N ASN A 350 10.71 -28.33 19.78
CA ASN A 350 9.75 -29.06 18.94
C ASN A 350 8.29 -29.02 19.47
N ASN A 351 8.03 -28.33 20.58
CA ASN A 351 6.66 -28.08 21.06
C ASN A 351 6.26 -26.64 20.74
N GLU A 352 5.32 -26.47 19.80
CA GLU A 352 4.79 -25.16 19.36
C GLU A 352 4.37 -24.25 20.52
N LYS A 353 3.86 -24.81 21.63
CA LYS A 353 3.42 -24.00 22.77
C LYS A 353 4.55 -23.47 23.63
N GLU A 354 5.68 -24.17 23.65
CA GLU A 354 6.80 -23.87 24.56
C GLU A 354 7.86 -22.98 23.89
N LYS A 355 7.83 -22.86 22.55
CA LYS A 355 8.80 -22.04 21.79
C LYS A 355 8.38 -20.57 21.60
N ASN A 356 7.12 -20.22 21.86
CA ASN A 356 6.50 -18.93 21.53
C ASN A 356 6.19 -18.10 22.78
N LEU A 357 6.14 -16.76 22.67
CA LEU A 357 5.77 -15.86 23.79
C LEU A 357 4.26 -15.92 24.14
N ALA A 358 3.44 -16.44 23.24
CA ALA A 358 1.98 -16.52 23.34
C ALA A 358 1.49 -17.84 22.75
N GLU A 359 0.33 -18.29 23.21
CA GLU A 359 -0.26 -19.54 22.71
C GLU A 359 -0.76 -19.37 21.26
N HIS A 360 -0.50 -20.37 20.41
CA HIS A 360 -0.83 -20.42 18.98
C HIS A 360 0.08 -19.58 18.05
N ARG A 361 -0.04 -19.85 16.74
CA ARG A 361 0.66 -19.09 15.69
C ARG A 361 -0.05 -17.75 15.48
N LYS A 362 0.67 -16.65 15.72
CA LYS A 362 0.21 -15.27 15.55
C LYS A 362 1.34 -14.45 14.92
N TRP A 363 0.99 -13.54 14.02
CA TRP A 363 1.87 -12.45 13.63
C TRP A 363 1.54 -11.23 14.47
N PHE A 364 2.57 -10.61 15.00
CA PHE A 364 2.44 -9.45 15.88
C PHE A 364 2.45 -8.17 15.07
N GLY A 365 1.55 -7.27 15.44
CA GLY A 365 1.47 -5.91 14.95
C GLY A 365 2.01 -4.92 15.97
N ASP A 366 1.57 -3.69 15.81
CA ASP A 366 1.93 -2.56 16.66
C ASP A 366 1.36 -2.66 18.08
N GLY A 367 1.77 -1.75 18.95
CA GLY A 367 1.34 -1.72 20.34
C GLY A 367 1.52 -0.37 21.03
N VAL A 368 1.07 -0.33 22.28
CA VAL A 368 1.11 0.87 23.12
C VAL A 368 1.34 0.50 24.58
N VAL A 369 2.07 1.35 25.29
CA VAL A 369 2.18 1.26 26.75
C VAL A 369 1.22 2.26 27.39
N ILE A 370 0.33 1.76 28.25
CA ILE A 370 -0.58 2.58 29.05
C ILE A 370 -0.43 2.17 30.51
N GLY A 371 0.07 3.09 31.33
CA GLY A 371 0.50 2.77 32.70
C GLY A 371 1.63 1.74 32.71
N ASP A 372 1.55 0.75 33.60
CA ASP A 372 2.55 -0.33 33.73
C ASP A 372 2.20 -1.55 32.86
N THR A 373 1.64 -1.32 31.66
CA THR A 373 1.15 -2.41 30.80
C THR A 373 1.44 -2.14 29.35
N LEU A 374 2.07 -3.12 28.70
CA LEU A 374 2.27 -3.19 27.26
C LEU A 374 1.11 -3.95 26.62
N TYR A 375 0.46 -3.31 25.65
CA TYR A 375 -0.60 -3.89 24.83
C TYR A 375 -0.08 -4.06 23.40
N LEU A 376 -0.21 -5.27 22.86
CA LEU A 376 0.24 -5.60 21.50
C LEU A 376 -0.93 -6.20 20.72
N PHE A 377 -1.15 -5.71 19.52
CA PHE A 377 -2.11 -6.33 18.60
C PHE A 377 -1.45 -7.49 17.87
N CYS A 378 -2.20 -8.56 17.61
CA CYS A 378 -1.71 -9.67 16.81
C CYS A 378 -2.85 -10.38 16.09
N TYR A 379 -2.54 -11.09 15.01
CA TYR A 379 -3.54 -11.79 14.21
C TYR A 379 -3.04 -13.15 13.76
N THR A 380 -3.97 -14.04 13.43
CA THR A 380 -3.62 -15.29 12.75
C THR A 380 -3.51 -15.02 11.25
N PRO A 381 -2.36 -15.31 10.63
CA PRO A 381 -2.19 -15.07 9.20
C PRO A 381 -2.98 -16.08 8.36
N VAL A 382 -3.78 -15.56 7.42
CA VAL A 382 -4.45 -16.32 6.35
C VAL A 382 -4.08 -15.65 5.03
N ASP A 383 -3.31 -16.33 4.17
CA ASP A 383 -2.86 -15.83 2.86
C ASP A 383 -2.28 -14.39 2.89
N LEU A 384 -1.40 -14.12 3.87
CA LEU A 384 -0.77 -12.81 4.14
C LEU A 384 -1.68 -11.70 4.70
N HIS A 385 -2.95 -12.00 5.00
CA HIS A 385 -3.89 -11.03 5.57
C HIS A 385 -4.36 -11.43 6.98
N ALA A 386 -4.87 -10.45 7.71
CA ALA A 386 -5.48 -10.64 9.03
C ALA A 386 -6.99 -10.81 8.88
N GLU A 387 -7.53 -11.91 9.40
CA GLU A 387 -8.98 -12.16 9.37
C GLU A 387 -9.65 -11.76 10.69
N THR A 388 -8.90 -11.81 11.79
CA THR A 388 -9.33 -11.48 13.16
C THR A 388 -8.18 -10.78 13.86
N MET A 389 -8.50 -9.94 14.85
CA MET A 389 -7.50 -9.24 15.65
C MET A 389 -7.63 -9.66 17.11
N ASP A 390 -6.48 -9.98 17.72
CA ASP A 390 -6.32 -10.33 19.11
C ASP A 390 -5.55 -9.21 19.83
N LEU A 391 -5.69 -9.16 21.14
CA LEU A 391 -4.90 -8.28 22.01
C LEU A 391 -4.09 -9.11 22.99
N VAL A 392 -2.78 -8.92 22.98
CA VAL A 392 -1.84 -9.45 23.97
C VAL A 392 -1.54 -8.37 24.98
N THR A 393 -1.57 -8.72 26.27
CA THR A 393 -1.29 -7.82 27.39
C THR A 393 -0.13 -8.38 28.20
N ILE A 394 0.91 -7.57 28.38
CA ILE A 394 2.13 -7.91 29.10
C ILE A 394 2.37 -6.85 30.19
N PRO A 395 2.34 -7.21 31.47
CA PRO A 395 2.70 -6.28 32.54
C PRO A 395 4.15 -5.84 32.43
N ILE A 396 4.43 -4.60 32.82
CA ILE A 396 5.78 -4.04 32.90
C ILE A 396 6.17 -3.98 34.38
N VAL A 397 7.27 -4.63 34.73
CA VAL A 397 7.81 -4.67 36.09
C VAL A 397 9.29 -4.29 36.03
N ASP A 398 9.70 -3.31 36.83
CA ASP A 398 11.08 -2.80 36.84
C ASP A 398 11.61 -2.42 35.44
N ASN A 399 10.76 -1.75 34.64
CA ASN A 399 11.04 -1.32 33.27
C ASN A 399 11.31 -2.48 32.28
N MET A 400 10.81 -3.69 32.56
CA MET A 400 10.94 -4.88 31.72
C MET A 400 9.59 -5.58 31.54
N PRO A 401 9.34 -6.23 30.39
CA PRO A 401 8.15 -7.05 30.19
C PRO A 401 8.17 -8.30 31.09
N ASP A 402 7.10 -8.55 31.84
CA ASP A 402 6.88 -9.80 32.55
C ASP A 402 6.15 -10.81 31.66
N PHE A 403 6.92 -11.57 30.88
CA PHE A 403 6.38 -12.60 29.99
C PHE A 403 5.60 -13.69 30.73
N THR A 404 5.85 -13.92 32.03
CA THR A 404 5.15 -14.95 32.81
C THR A 404 3.70 -14.60 33.10
N ALA A 405 3.36 -13.30 33.04
CA ALA A 405 2.04 -12.75 33.28
C ALA A 405 1.31 -12.31 31.98
N CYS A 406 1.80 -12.75 30.82
CA CYS A 406 1.20 -12.48 29.52
C CYS A 406 -0.23 -13.07 29.42
N THR A 407 -1.18 -12.26 28.94
CA THR A 407 -2.56 -12.70 28.65
C THR A 407 -2.96 -12.37 27.21
N ILE A 408 -3.91 -13.11 26.65
CA ILE A 408 -4.44 -12.88 25.30
C ILE A 408 -5.97 -12.83 25.31
N VAL A 409 -6.54 -11.84 24.64
CA VAL A 409 -7.95 -11.76 24.26
C VAL A 409 -8.05 -12.02 22.77
N GLN A 410 -8.73 -13.09 22.38
CA GLN A 410 -8.80 -13.55 20.99
C GLN A 410 -10.06 -13.06 20.29
N ASP A 411 -9.96 -12.84 18.97
CA ASP A 411 -11.07 -12.57 18.05
C ASP A 411 -11.99 -11.45 18.57
N ILE A 412 -11.47 -10.23 18.61
CA ILE A 412 -12.16 -9.07 19.17
C ILE A 412 -13.15 -8.52 18.14
N PRO A 413 -14.47 -8.76 18.29
CA PRO A 413 -15.43 -8.45 17.23
C PRO A 413 -15.60 -6.94 17.01
N GLN A 414 -15.32 -6.11 18.01
CA GLN A 414 -15.40 -4.64 17.91
C GLN A 414 -14.38 -4.04 16.95
N LEU A 415 -13.33 -4.80 16.58
CA LEU A 415 -12.29 -4.35 15.66
C LEU A 415 -12.61 -4.72 14.21
N LYS A 416 -13.69 -5.45 13.92
CA LYS A 416 -14.01 -5.90 12.57
C LYS A 416 -15.41 -5.50 12.15
N TYR A 417 -15.54 -5.02 10.92
CA TYR A 417 -16.83 -4.85 10.26
C TYR A 417 -16.78 -5.40 8.84
N THR A 418 -17.85 -6.08 8.43
CA THR A 418 -18.00 -6.63 7.08
C THR A 418 -19.26 -6.05 6.46
N ARG A 419 -19.11 -5.41 5.30
CA ARG A 419 -20.18 -4.88 4.47
C ARG A 419 -21.06 -6.03 3.97
N ALA A 420 -22.36 -5.93 4.19
CA ALA A 420 -23.29 -7.02 3.90
C ALA A 420 -23.55 -7.23 2.39
N ASP A 421 -23.39 -6.17 1.61
CA ASP A 421 -23.61 -6.10 0.17
C ASP A 421 -22.37 -6.54 -0.63
N THR A 422 -21.17 -6.09 -0.25
CA THR A 422 -19.92 -6.42 -0.97
C THR A 422 -19.16 -7.60 -0.37
N GLY A 423 -19.34 -7.88 0.94
CA GLY A 423 -18.52 -8.84 1.68
C GLY A 423 -17.12 -8.32 2.02
N GLU A 424 -16.79 -7.09 1.62
CA GLU A 424 -15.57 -6.40 2.01
C GLU A 424 -15.56 -6.13 3.51
N PHE A 425 -14.39 -6.20 4.14
CA PHE A 425 -14.27 -5.94 5.57
C PHE A 425 -13.17 -4.93 5.89
N VAL A 426 -13.36 -4.21 6.99
CA VAL A 426 -12.31 -3.45 7.67
C VAL A 426 -11.92 -4.16 8.95
N LEU A 427 -10.63 -4.20 9.24
CA LEU A 427 -10.09 -4.71 10.50
C LEU A 427 -9.13 -3.69 11.12
N TYR A 428 -9.38 -3.31 12.37
CA TYR A 428 -8.61 -2.32 13.13
C TYR A 428 -7.56 -2.96 14.04
N GLY A 429 -6.51 -2.20 14.36
CA GLY A 429 -5.42 -2.61 15.25
C GLY A 429 -4.12 -2.95 14.52
N TYR A 430 -3.98 -2.55 13.26
CA TYR A 430 -2.72 -2.73 12.52
C TYR A 430 -1.62 -1.77 13.02
N VAL A 431 -2.02 -0.53 13.33
CA VAL A 431 -1.14 0.54 13.84
C VAL A 431 -1.84 1.24 15.00
N VAL A 432 -1.05 1.66 15.98
CA VAL A 432 -1.52 2.34 17.19
C VAL A 432 -0.79 3.66 17.36
N THR A 433 -1.52 4.78 17.43
CA THR A 433 -0.95 6.09 17.72
C THR A 433 -1.59 6.66 18.97
N ALA A 434 -0.83 6.78 20.06
CA ALA A 434 -1.31 7.38 21.30
C ALA A 434 -1.13 8.90 21.28
N MET A 435 -2.23 9.65 21.21
CA MET A 435 -2.24 11.10 21.30
C MET A 435 -2.55 11.58 22.73
N THR A 436 -1.79 11.08 23.71
CA THR A 436 -2.07 11.25 25.14
C THR A 436 -0.97 12.03 25.86
N GLU A 437 -1.29 12.57 27.04
CA GLU A 437 -0.27 13.22 27.89
C GLU A 437 0.81 12.22 28.31
N THR A 438 0.45 10.95 28.55
CA THR A 438 1.37 9.86 28.91
C THR A 438 2.35 9.57 27.79
N ALA A 439 1.89 9.61 26.53
CA ALA A 439 2.72 9.43 25.35
C ALA A 439 3.67 10.60 25.06
N LYS A 440 3.47 11.73 25.75
CA LYS A 440 4.24 12.99 25.64
C LYS A 440 4.36 13.54 24.22
N VAL A 441 3.44 13.17 23.34
CA VAL A 441 3.32 13.72 22.00
C VAL A 441 2.87 15.19 22.04
N PRO A 442 3.13 15.98 20.98
CA PRO A 442 2.63 17.35 20.90
C PRO A 442 1.10 17.39 20.81
N ASN A 443 0.49 18.37 21.47
CA ASN A 443 -0.97 18.65 21.45
C ASN A 443 -1.84 17.40 21.70
N PRO A 444 -1.68 16.71 22.84
CA PRO A 444 -2.45 15.51 23.13
C PRO A 444 -3.96 15.81 23.22
N ASP A 445 -4.77 14.95 22.63
CA ASP A 445 -6.23 15.02 22.67
C ASP A 445 -6.86 13.96 23.60
N GLY A 446 -6.03 13.09 24.18
CA GLY A 446 -6.41 12.05 25.13
C GLY A 446 -6.85 10.74 24.51
N TYR A 447 -6.78 10.61 23.17
CA TYR A 447 -7.20 9.40 22.46
C TYR A 447 -6.02 8.50 22.07
N VAL A 448 -6.30 7.21 22.03
CA VAL A 448 -5.50 6.19 21.36
C VAL A 448 -6.18 5.89 20.02
N TYR A 449 -5.49 6.18 18.93
CA TYR A 449 -5.94 5.93 17.56
C TYR A 449 -5.53 4.52 17.13
N LEU A 450 -6.48 3.79 16.57
CA LEU A 450 -6.29 2.46 16.00
C LEU A 450 -6.58 2.52 14.52
N TYR A 451 -5.57 2.27 13.69
CA TYR A 451 -5.76 2.23 12.25
C TYR A 451 -6.12 0.82 11.80
N GLY A 452 -7.02 0.78 10.83
CA GLY A 452 -7.50 -0.43 10.20
C GLY A 452 -7.33 -0.40 8.69
N LYS A 453 -7.42 -1.58 8.08
CA LYS A 453 -7.34 -1.75 6.63
C LYS A 453 -8.60 -2.36 6.07
N TRP A 454 -9.05 -1.85 4.94
CA TRP A 454 -10.06 -2.48 4.11
C TRP A 454 -9.47 -3.63 3.28
N SER A 455 -10.22 -4.72 3.14
CA SER A 455 -9.79 -5.93 2.44
C SER A 455 -9.73 -5.79 0.91
N GLY A 456 -10.34 -4.73 0.34
CA GLY A 456 -10.33 -4.45 -1.10
C GLY A 456 -9.03 -3.76 -1.54
N ASN A 457 -9.01 -2.43 -1.49
CA ASN A 457 -7.95 -1.60 -2.05
C ASN A 457 -6.80 -1.27 -1.08
N LYS A 458 -6.69 -2.00 0.04
CA LYS A 458 -5.70 -1.72 1.11
C LYS A 458 -5.79 -0.30 1.67
N GLU A 459 -6.95 0.33 1.56
CA GLU A 459 -7.24 1.66 2.08
C GLU A 459 -7.26 1.64 3.60
N VAL A 460 -6.78 2.73 4.21
CA VAL A 460 -6.71 2.87 5.66
C VAL A 460 -8.00 3.50 6.19
N SER A 461 -8.49 3.02 7.33
CA SER A 461 -9.52 3.69 8.13
C SER A 461 -9.00 3.87 9.56
N VAL A 462 -9.65 4.71 10.36
CA VAL A 462 -9.21 4.99 11.73
C VAL A 462 -10.36 5.00 12.73
N ALA A 463 -10.11 4.35 13.84
CA ALA A 463 -10.93 4.37 15.04
C ALA A 463 -10.15 5.00 16.19
N ARG A 464 -10.84 5.43 17.24
CA ARG A 464 -10.20 5.93 18.46
C ARG A 464 -11.00 5.63 19.71
N VAL A 465 -10.29 5.55 20.83
CA VAL A 465 -10.84 5.38 22.18
C VAL A 465 -10.04 6.24 23.16
N LEU A 466 -10.65 6.76 24.21
CA LEU A 466 -9.93 7.51 25.25
C LEU A 466 -8.94 6.58 25.96
N GLU A 467 -7.76 7.11 26.32
CA GLU A 467 -6.74 6.36 27.07
C GLU A 467 -7.29 5.73 28.35
N THR A 468 -8.14 6.47 29.08
CA THR A 468 -8.78 6.01 30.32
C THR A 468 -9.77 4.86 30.13
N ASP A 469 -10.22 4.67 28.90
CA ASP A 469 -11.15 3.62 28.52
C ASP A 469 -10.45 2.43 27.85
N PHE A 470 -9.19 2.55 27.43
CA PHE A 470 -8.45 1.46 26.80
C PHE A 470 -8.18 0.30 27.80
N PRO A 471 -8.33 -0.98 27.42
CA PRO A 471 -8.69 -1.55 26.10
C PRO A 471 -10.19 -1.91 25.95
N ASP A 472 -11.13 -1.13 26.49
CA ASP A 472 -12.57 -1.36 26.29
C ASP A 472 -13.00 -0.95 24.86
N PHE A 473 -12.83 -1.87 23.92
CA PHE A 473 -13.16 -1.65 22.51
C PHE A 473 -14.66 -1.44 22.24
N THR A 474 -15.54 -1.64 23.22
CA THR A 474 -16.96 -1.30 23.07
C THR A 474 -17.21 0.22 23.04
N LYS A 475 -16.20 1.02 23.39
CA LYS A 475 -16.22 2.48 23.40
C LYS A 475 -15.52 3.11 22.19
N LEU A 476 -15.11 2.30 21.21
CA LEU A 476 -14.52 2.82 19.99
C LEU A 476 -15.49 3.76 19.26
N THR A 477 -14.92 4.83 18.73
CA THR A 477 -15.57 5.68 17.73
C THR A 477 -14.76 5.63 16.43
N PHE A 478 -15.43 5.71 15.30
CA PHE A 478 -14.90 5.48 13.96
C PHE A 478 -15.04 6.74 13.13
N TRP A 479 -14.02 7.07 12.35
CA TRP A 479 -14.05 8.22 11.45
C TRP A 479 -15.06 7.99 10.31
N ASP A 480 -16.03 8.89 10.17
CA ASP A 480 -17.11 8.80 9.16
C ASP A 480 -16.91 9.70 7.94
N GLY A 481 -15.79 10.44 7.90
CA GLY A 481 -15.46 11.41 6.84
C GLY A 481 -15.69 12.86 7.24
N GLU A 482 -16.54 13.12 8.23
CA GLU A 482 -16.83 14.46 8.76
C GLU A 482 -16.57 14.56 10.27
N GLY A 483 -16.73 13.46 11.00
CA GLY A 483 -16.66 13.35 12.45
C GLY A 483 -16.47 11.91 12.94
N TRP A 484 -16.94 11.64 14.16
CA TRP A 484 -16.71 10.37 14.86
C TRP A 484 -18.04 9.70 15.22
N SER A 485 -18.31 8.55 14.60
CA SER A 485 -19.49 7.73 14.86
C SER A 485 -19.18 6.61 15.86
N ALA A 486 -20.13 6.24 16.71
CA ALA A 486 -20.03 5.03 17.55
C ALA A 486 -20.36 3.74 16.78
N ASN A 487 -20.82 3.85 15.53
CA ASN A 487 -21.21 2.73 14.69
C ASN A 487 -20.12 2.46 13.64
N ILE A 488 -19.47 1.30 13.74
CA ILE A 488 -18.40 0.87 12.82
C ILE A 488 -18.83 0.81 11.34
N ALA A 489 -20.12 0.63 11.07
CA ALA A 489 -20.65 0.59 9.70
C ALA A 489 -20.59 1.95 9.00
N ASP A 490 -20.45 3.05 9.75
CA ASP A 490 -20.33 4.40 9.20
C ASP A 490 -18.87 4.74 8.85
N ALA A 491 -17.92 3.85 9.16
CA ALA A 491 -16.51 4.10 8.92
C ALA A 491 -16.19 4.25 7.44
N VAL A 492 -15.38 5.24 7.11
CA VAL A 492 -14.88 5.49 5.76
C VAL A 492 -13.35 5.39 5.71
N GLN A 493 -12.80 5.26 4.50
CA GLN A 493 -11.36 5.36 4.30
C GLN A 493 -10.85 6.78 4.57
N ILE A 494 -9.61 6.88 5.03
CA ILE A 494 -8.83 8.11 5.04
C ILE A 494 -8.49 8.43 3.58
N ALA A 495 -8.87 9.63 3.13
CA ALA A 495 -8.57 10.07 1.76
C ALA A 495 -7.05 10.03 1.49
N THR A 496 -6.69 9.70 0.24
CA THR A 496 -5.33 9.65 -0.34
C THR A 496 -4.35 8.62 0.25
N LEU A 497 -4.75 7.86 1.27
CA LEU A 497 -3.91 6.84 1.90
C LEU A 497 -4.36 5.43 1.46
N ASP A 498 -3.97 5.06 0.24
CA ASP A 498 -4.20 3.76 -0.39
C ASP A 498 -2.89 2.98 -0.64
N GLY A 499 -3.01 1.72 -1.08
CA GLY A 499 -1.84 0.88 -1.35
C GLY A 499 -0.94 0.66 -0.12
N VAL A 500 -1.47 0.78 1.09
CA VAL A 500 -0.67 0.73 2.32
C VAL A 500 -0.31 -0.71 2.68
N SER A 501 0.92 -0.96 3.12
CA SER A 501 1.36 -2.26 3.64
C SER A 501 0.61 -2.67 4.93
N GLU A 502 0.65 -3.94 5.29
CA GLU A 502 0.04 -4.45 6.54
C GLU A 502 0.68 -3.81 7.77
N GLU A 503 1.97 -3.50 7.69
CA GLU A 503 2.69 -2.76 8.72
C GLU A 503 3.05 -1.39 8.16
N PHE A 504 2.69 -0.35 8.89
CA PHE A 504 2.94 1.05 8.58
C PHE A 504 3.03 1.84 9.88
N SER A 505 3.19 3.15 9.80
CA SER A 505 3.20 4.04 10.97
C SER A 505 2.55 5.36 10.65
N ILE A 506 1.85 5.95 11.62
CA ILE A 506 1.38 7.33 11.60
C ILE A 506 1.87 8.00 12.89
N SER A 507 2.69 9.04 12.76
CA SER A 507 3.35 9.66 13.90
C SER A 507 3.34 11.18 13.80
N PRO A 508 3.28 11.92 14.92
CA PRO A 508 3.41 13.36 14.92
C PRO A 508 4.82 13.79 14.54
N VAL A 509 4.94 14.84 13.74
CA VAL A 509 6.19 15.48 13.34
C VAL A 509 6.46 16.65 14.27
N THR A 510 7.58 16.60 15.00
CA THR A 510 7.93 17.64 16.00
C THR A 510 9.09 18.53 15.60
N VAL A 511 9.73 18.22 14.47
CA VAL A 511 10.97 18.82 13.97
C VAL A 511 10.84 19.19 12.49
N GLY A 512 11.80 19.96 11.97
CA GLY A 512 11.82 20.40 10.57
C GLY A 512 10.65 21.29 10.11
N PRO A 513 10.57 21.58 8.79
CA PRO A 513 9.54 22.43 8.18
C PRO A 513 8.11 21.90 8.35
N HIS A 514 7.93 20.59 8.52
CA HIS A 514 6.62 19.95 8.68
C HIS A 514 6.19 19.80 10.15
N LYS A 515 6.88 20.46 11.09
CA LYS A 515 6.53 20.46 12.52
C LYS A 515 5.05 20.81 12.76
N GLY A 516 4.40 19.99 13.57
CA GLY A 516 2.98 20.11 13.93
C GLY A 516 2.04 19.30 13.04
N LYS A 517 2.57 18.67 11.98
CA LYS A 517 1.83 17.72 11.13
C LYS A 517 1.99 16.29 11.64
N PHE A 518 1.34 15.36 10.98
CA PHE A 518 1.51 13.92 11.08
C PHE A 518 2.17 13.40 9.81
N ILE A 519 3.01 12.39 9.95
CA ILE A 519 3.60 11.66 8.82
C ILE A 519 3.11 10.21 8.85
N ALA A 520 2.56 9.75 7.74
CA ALA A 520 2.38 8.33 7.45
C ALA A 520 3.65 7.81 6.76
N VAL A 521 4.14 6.63 7.16
CA VAL A 521 5.24 5.92 6.48
C VAL A 521 4.85 4.47 6.27
N TYR A 522 5.00 3.97 5.05
CA TYR A 522 4.58 2.62 4.66
C TYR A 522 5.33 2.10 3.44
N MET A 523 5.19 0.81 3.13
CA MET A 523 5.67 0.22 1.86
C MET A 523 4.52 0.20 0.85
N GLU A 524 4.76 0.69 -0.36
CA GLU A 524 3.78 0.66 -1.46
C GLU A 524 3.32 -0.78 -1.75
N ASP A 525 2.01 -0.96 -1.85
CA ASP A 525 1.30 -2.19 -2.21
C ASP A 525 1.71 -3.46 -1.43
N SER A 526 2.04 -3.32 -0.15
CA SER A 526 2.52 -4.38 0.75
C SER A 526 3.88 -4.96 0.40
N THR A 527 4.15 -5.23 -0.88
CA THR A 527 5.36 -5.87 -1.37
C THR A 527 5.89 -5.09 -2.58
N SER A 528 6.78 -4.14 -2.31
CA SER A 528 7.47 -3.35 -3.33
C SER A 528 8.85 -2.96 -2.80
N SER A 529 9.60 -2.21 -3.59
CA SER A 529 10.83 -1.54 -3.16
C SER A 529 10.62 -0.14 -2.63
N HIS A 530 9.39 0.37 -2.60
CA HIS A 530 9.12 1.80 -2.43
C HIS A 530 8.61 2.11 -1.03
N ILE A 531 9.47 2.75 -0.23
CA ILE A 531 9.07 3.37 1.02
C ILE A 531 8.43 4.71 0.70
N MET A 532 7.22 4.88 1.22
CA MET A 532 6.31 5.97 0.92
C MET A 532 6.12 6.81 2.18
N TYR A 533 5.87 8.11 1.99
CA TYR A 533 5.40 8.97 3.06
C TYR A 533 4.29 9.92 2.60
N ALA A 534 3.44 10.32 3.54
CA ALA A 534 2.41 11.34 3.31
C ALA A 534 2.22 12.17 4.58
N PHE A 535 1.87 13.45 4.45
CA PHE A 535 1.65 14.33 5.60
C PHE A 535 0.17 14.63 5.83
N SER A 536 -0.23 14.92 7.06
CA SER A 536 -1.55 15.48 7.37
C SER A 536 -1.50 16.47 8.52
N ASP A 537 -2.48 17.36 8.62
CA ASP A 537 -2.63 18.22 9.80
C ASP A 537 -3.26 17.49 10.99
N THR A 538 -3.87 16.31 10.78
CA THR A 538 -4.53 15.52 11.82
C THR A 538 -4.14 14.03 11.71
N PRO A 539 -4.30 13.23 12.78
CA PRO A 539 -4.02 11.80 12.69
C PRO A 539 -5.02 11.03 11.81
N TRP A 540 -6.18 11.61 11.46
CA TRP A 540 -7.21 10.99 10.63
C TRP A 540 -7.30 11.54 9.20
N GLY A 541 -6.35 12.38 8.79
CA GLY A 541 -6.31 12.93 7.44
C GLY A 541 -7.15 14.21 7.23
N PRO A 542 -7.41 14.58 5.97
CA PRO A 542 -6.86 13.95 4.76
C PRO A 542 -5.34 14.03 4.73
N PHE A 543 -4.68 13.03 4.14
CA PHE A 543 -3.24 13.10 3.92
C PHE A 543 -2.95 13.83 2.61
N THR A 544 -1.75 14.37 2.46
CA THR A 544 -1.21 14.79 1.17
C THR A 544 -1.10 13.57 0.27
N GLU A 545 -0.92 13.80 -1.03
CA GLU A 545 -0.54 12.73 -1.94
C GLU A 545 0.74 12.03 -1.44
N PRO A 546 0.77 10.70 -1.35
CA PRO A 546 1.97 9.96 -0.97
C PRO A 546 3.16 10.29 -1.88
N GLN A 547 4.35 10.34 -1.31
CA GLN A 547 5.61 10.58 -2.02
C GLN A 547 6.58 9.43 -1.75
N LEU A 548 7.35 9.04 -2.74
CA LEU A 548 8.45 8.09 -2.62
C LEU A 548 9.57 8.73 -1.80
N ALA A 549 9.88 8.13 -0.67
CA ALA A 549 11.05 8.46 0.14
C ALA A 549 12.29 7.68 -0.32
N TYR A 550 12.15 6.38 -0.60
CA TYR A 550 13.29 5.50 -0.82
C TYR A 550 12.94 4.29 -1.68
N SER A 551 13.85 3.94 -2.59
CA SER A 551 13.81 2.67 -3.33
C SER A 551 14.85 1.71 -2.75
N ALA A 552 14.37 0.63 -2.13
CA ALA A 552 15.23 -0.40 -1.54
C ALA A 552 16.16 -1.04 -2.59
N PRO A 553 17.49 -1.02 -2.38
CA PRO A 553 18.47 -1.45 -3.37
C PRO A 553 18.37 -2.94 -3.68
N GLU A 554 17.83 -3.75 -2.75
CA GLU A 554 17.62 -5.19 -2.90
C GLU A 554 16.78 -5.56 -4.12
N ALA A 555 15.91 -4.68 -4.60
CA ALA A 555 15.10 -4.93 -5.79
C ALA A 555 15.87 -4.81 -7.12
N THR A 556 17.09 -4.25 -7.09
CA THR A 556 17.93 -4.07 -8.30
C THR A 556 19.31 -4.71 -8.19
N ASP A 557 19.77 -5.02 -6.97
CA ASP A 557 21.05 -5.71 -6.78
C ASP A 557 20.96 -7.17 -7.25
N PRO A 558 21.80 -7.59 -8.23
CA PRO A 558 21.81 -8.95 -8.75
C PRO A 558 21.92 -10.04 -7.67
N TRP A 559 22.65 -9.77 -6.58
CA TRP A 559 22.80 -10.73 -5.49
C TRP A 559 21.44 -11.06 -4.85
N PHE A 560 20.56 -10.07 -4.70
CA PHE A 560 19.22 -10.24 -4.14
C PHE A 560 18.23 -10.74 -5.19
N THR A 561 18.23 -10.17 -6.39
CA THR A 561 17.25 -10.52 -7.44
C THR A 561 17.43 -11.93 -7.97
N GLU A 562 18.67 -12.43 -8.11
CA GLU A 562 18.94 -13.82 -8.53
C GLU A 562 18.48 -14.86 -7.49
N ARG A 563 18.27 -14.43 -6.24
CA ARG A 563 17.74 -15.22 -5.12
C ARG A 563 16.26 -14.96 -4.87
N GLY A 564 15.55 -14.33 -5.81
CA GLY A 564 14.12 -14.02 -5.67
C GLY A 564 13.78 -13.22 -4.41
N CYS A 565 14.67 -12.33 -3.97
CA CYS A 565 14.42 -11.50 -2.79
C CYS A 565 13.42 -10.39 -3.10
N TRP A 566 12.62 -10.01 -2.10
CA TRP A 566 11.63 -8.95 -2.16
C TRP A 566 11.57 -8.21 -0.82
N THR A 567 11.07 -6.98 -0.86
CA THR A 567 10.99 -6.06 0.28
C THR A 567 9.55 -5.73 0.64
N TYR A 568 9.31 -5.40 1.91
CA TYR A 568 7.95 -5.19 2.44
C TYR A 568 7.93 -4.42 3.77
N GLN A 569 6.73 -3.97 4.16
CA GLN A 569 6.38 -3.54 5.52
C GLN A 569 7.29 -2.44 6.12
N ALA A 570 7.31 -1.26 5.49
CA ALA A 570 8.04 -0.12 6.02
C ALA A 570 7.27 0.57 7.15
N LYS A 571 7.98 1.02 8.19
CA LYS A 571 7.39 1.63 9.41
C LYS A 571 8.45 2.39 10.21
N ALA A 572 8.01 3.43 10.93
CA ALA A 572 8.87 4.36 11.64
C ALA A 572 8.99 4.09 13.15
N TYR A 573 10.03 4.65 13.77
CA TYR A 573 10.32 4.57 15.21
C TYR A 573 10.61 5.96 15.79
N PRO A 574 9.57 6.76 16.09
CA PRO A 574 9.75 8.15 16.54
C PRO A 574 10.63 8.26 17.78
N HIS A 575 10.42 7.44 18.82
CA HIS A 575 11.23 7.53 20.05
C HIS A 575 12.72 7.21 19.86
N LEU A 576 13.08 6.39 18.87
CA LEU A 576 14.48 6.06 18.54
C LEU A 576 15.12 7.03 17.54
N SER A 577 14.34 7.99 17.05
CA SER A 577 14.77 8.99 16.08
C SER A 577 15.66 10.05 16.74
N HIS A 578 16.32 10.91 15.97
CA HIS A 578 17.15 11.98 16.54
C HIS A 578 17.30 13.12 15.55
N ASP A 579 17.67 14.30 16.07
CA ASP A 579 17.79 15.53 15.29
C ASP A 579 16.55 15.74 14.40
N ASP A 580 16.75 16.11 13.14
CA ASP A 580 15.71 16.23 12.13
C ASP A 580 15.50 14.90 11.35
N LYS A 581 15.87 13.73 11.88
CA LYS A 581 15.79 12.44 11.16
C LYS A 581 14.83 11.46 11.82
N LEU A 582 13.99 10.79 11.02
CA LEU A 582 13.08 9.73 11.43
C LEU A 582 13.68 8.36 11.09
N LEU A 583 13.80 7.46 12.08
CA LEU A 583 14.23 6.10 11.86
C LEU A 583 13.10 5.29 11.22
N VAL A 584 13.37 4.63 10.11
CA VAL A 584 12.42 3.76 9.41
C VAL A 584 13.05 2.40 9.16
N SER A 585 12.31 1.33 9.37
CA SER A 585 12.71 -0.03 8.98
C SER A 585 11.87 -0.53 7.81
N TYR A 586 12.41 -1.48 7.05
CA TYR A 586 11.66 -2.34 6.14
C TYR A 586 12.23 -3.77 6.19
N ASN A 587 11.45 -4.74 5.72
CA ASN A 587 11.81 -6.15 5.76
C ASN A 587 12.25 -6.66 4.39
N ILE A 588 13.05 -7.73 4.41
CA ILE A 588 13.44 -8.51 3.23
C ILE A 588 13.08 -9.97 3.47
N ASN A 589 12.63 -10.63 2.41
CA ASN A 589 12.36 -12.06 2.36
C ASN A 589 12.69 -12.59 0.95
N THR A 590 12.60 -13.89 0.73
CA THR A 590 12.87 -14.54 -0.55
C THR A 590 11.85 -15.63 -0.86
N PHE A 591 11.52 -15.82 -2.14
CA PHE A 591 10.74 -16.95 -2.63
C PHE A 591 11.50 -18.28 -2.66
N ASP A 592 12.83 -18.23 -2.51
CA ASP A 592 13.67 -19.41 -2.34
C ASP A 592 13.56 -19.92 -0.90
N ASN A 593 14.68 -20.29 -0.27
CA ASN A 593 14.69 -20.72 1.12
C ASN A 593 15.19 -19.57 2.01
N PRO A 594 14.31 -18.81 2.67
CA PRO A 594 14.69 -17.66 3.50
C PRO A 594 15.45 -18.05 4.77
N TYR A 595 15.50 -19.35 5.10
CA TYR A 595 16.13 -19.85 6.32
C TYR A 595 17.59 -20.27 6.11
N GLN A 596 18.23 -19.78 5.03
CA GLN A 596 19.61 -20.14 4.69
C GLN A 596 20.63 -19.18 5.28
N ASP A 597 20.26 -17.94 5.55
CA ASP A 597 21.18 -16.92 6.07
C ASP A 597 20.45 -15.83 6.84
N ASN A 598 21.23 -15.00 7.53
CA ASN A 598 20.76 -13.80 8.22
C ASN A 598 20.65 -12.58 7.27
N ILE A 599 20.96 -12.72 5.98
CA ILE A 599 20.99 -11.59 5.04
C ILE A 599 19.61 -11.37 4.40
N THR A 600 18.96 -12.47 3.99
CA THR A 600 17.72 -12.49 3.20
C THR A 600 16.44 -12.49 4.04
N TYR A 601 16.54 -12.58 5.37
CA TYR A 601 15.39 -12.66 6.29
C TYR A 601 15.60 -11.86 7.58
N ARG A 602 15.94 -10.57 7.45
CA ARG A 602 16.10 -9.64 8.58
C ARG A 602 15.71 -8.21 8.17
N PRO A 603 15.36 -7.33 9.13
CA PRO A 603 15.06 -5.94 8.84
C PRO A 603 16.30 -5.16 8.33
N ARG A 604 16.02 -4.12 7.56
CA ARG A 604 16.92 -3.02 7.16
C ARG A 604 16.39 -1.72 7.70
N PHE A 605 17.28 -0.75 7.88
CA PHE A 605 16.94 0.55 8.44
C PHE A 605 17.50 1.68 7.59
N VAL A 606 16.74 2.76 7.52
CA VAL A 606 17.09 4.02 6.86
C VAL A 606 16.72 5.20 7.75
N TRP A 607 17.39 6.32 7.53
CA TRP A 607 17.05 7.61 8.08
C TRP A 607 16.31 8.44 7.03
N LEU A 608 15.09 8.83 7.36
CA LEU A 608 14.32 9.80 6.60
C LEU A 608 14.58 11.19 7.17
N ASP A 609 15.24 12.06 6.41
CA ASP A 609 15.54 13.43 6.82
C ASP A 609 14.31 14.32 6.66
N LEU A 610 13.80 14.78 7.80
CA LEU A 610 12.63 15.65 7.93
C LEU A 610 12.96 17.13 7.67
N ASP A 611 14.23 17.51 7.62
CA ASP A 611 14.70 18.85 7.24
C ASP A 611 16.01 18.82 6.42
N PRO A 612 15.94 18.42 5.13
CA PRO A 612 17.13 18.29 4.29
C PRO A 612 17.83 19.63 3.98
N THR A 613 17.25 20.77 4.37
CA THR A 613 17.84 22.10 4.14
C THR A 613 18.86 22.48 5.22
N ASN A 614 18.77 21.85 6.39
CA ASN A 614 19.59 22.14 7.56
C ASN A 614 21.03 21.57 7.46
N ASP A 615 21.26 20.62 6.55
CA ASP A 615 22.59 20.03 6.29
C ASP A 615 23.58 20.99 5.58
N SER A 616 23.15 22.22 5.27
CA SER A 616 23.99 23.25 4.62
C SER A 616 24.88 24.08 5.56
N GLU A 617 24.81 23.93 6.89
CA GLU A 617 25.63 24.71 7.84
C GLU A 617 26.67 23.93 8.66
N VAL A 618 26.79 22.61 8.56
CA VAL A 618 27.82 21.85 9.30
C VAL A 618 29.04 21.52 8.41
N SER A 619 29.69 22.56 7.88
CA SER A 619 31.06 22.44 7.37
C SER A 619 31.89 23.71 7.60
N ALA A 620 32.28 23.93 8.86
CA ALA A 620 33.60 24.45 9.26
C ALA A 620 33.58 24.86 10.75
N GLU A 621 34.12 24.01 11.62
CA GLU A 621 35.10 24.41 12.64
C GLU A 621 35.86 23.21 13.21
#